data_AF-A0A291HNJ4-F1
#
_entry.id   AF-A0A291HNJ4-F1
#
_cell.length_a   1.000
_cell.length_b   1.000
_cell.length_c   1.000
_cell.angle_alpha   90.00
_cell.angle_beta   90.00
_cell.angle_gamma   90.00
#
_symmetry.space_group_name_H-M   'P 1'
#
loop_
_entity.id
_entity.type
_entity.pdbx_description
1 polymer ?
#
loop_
_entity_poly.entity_id
_entity_poly.type
_entity_poly.pdbx_seq_one_letter_code
_entity_poly.pdbx_strand_id
1 'polypeptide(L)'
;MAALHVADYLAAEGLIVTRLEAQLADVAGLKILRPADLAGVAELAQHTPAVHVLYGGDVVSTPPTVDQGNYQPLRQRWLVVLAVRNATRTGGGQLTGQQVRESAGPLLSQIIAALGGWRPGQGYGPLVRVAAPAPAYRPGGYGYFPLQYETVLLTRASVD
;
A
#
# COMPACT_ATOMS: atom_id res chain seq x y z
N MET A 1 1.02 -22.19 -22.99
CA MET A 1 0.98 -22.00 -21.52
C MET A 1 1.24 -20.53 -21.24
N ALA A 2 0.36 -19.85 -20.51
CA ALA A 2 0.58 -18.46 -20.14
C ALA A 2 1.82 -18.33 -19.25
N ALA A 3 2.61 -17.29 -19.49
CA ALA A 3 3.83 -16.99 -18.75
C ALA A 3 3.55 -16.90 -17.23
N LEU A 4 4.25 -17.70 -16.42
CA LEU A 4 4.23 -17.61 -14.95
C LEU A 4 5.05 -16.41 -14.43
N HIS A 5 5.44 -15.48 -15.32
CA HIS A 5 6.30 -14.34 -15.03
C HIS A 5 5.62 -13.04 -15.44
N VAL A 6 5.96 -11.95 -14.76
CA VAL A 6 5.38 -10.62 -15.02
C VAL A 6 6.32 -9.83 -15.94
N ALA A 7 5.75 -9.15 -16.94
CA ALA A 7 6.49 -8.30 -17.88
C ALA A 7 6.75 -6.88 -17.35
N ASP A 8 5.85 -6.36 -16.52
CA ASP A 8 6.00 -5.07 -15.83
C ASP A 8 6.28 -5.30 -14.34
N TYR A 9 7.49 -4.93 -13.92
CA TYR A 9 7.98 -5.10 -12.56
C TYR A 9 7.09 -4.43 -11.50
N LEU A 10 6.43 -3.30 -11.83
CA LEU A 10 5.64 -2.52 -10.86
C LEU A 10 4.12 -2.71 -11.03
N ALA A 11 3.68 -3.64 -11.88
CA ALA A 11 2.26 -3.88 -12.16
C ALA A 11 1.41 -4.19 -10.91
N ALA A 12 2.02 -4.71 -9.83
CA ALA A 12 1.34 -4.95 -8.57
C ALA A 12 0.70 -3.67 -7.97
N GLU A 13 1.27 -2.49 -8.20
CA GLU A 13 0.69 -1.22 -7.71
C GLU A 13 -0.74 -1.04 -8.21
N GLY A 14 -0.93 -1.12 -9.52
CA GLY A 14 -2.24 -0.94 -10.16
C GLY A 14 -3.25 -1.98 -9.69
N LEU A 15 -2.81 -3.23 -9.53
CA LEU A 15 -3.66 -4.32 -9.04
C LEU A 15 -4.09 -4.10 -7.58
N ILE A 16 -3.18 -3.64 -6.72
CA ILE A 16 -3.49 -3.31 -5.32
C ILE A 16 -4.47 -2.13 -5.26
N VAL A 17 -4.24 -1.08 -6.06
CA VAL A 17 -5.13 0.08 -6.14
C VAL A 17 -6.54 -0.35 -6.54
N THR A 18 -6.69 -1.09 -7.64
CA THR A 18 -7.99 -1.56 -8.12
C THR A 18 -8.68 -2.47 -7.09
N ARG A 19 -7.93 -3.32 -6.38
CA ARG A 19 -8.49 -4.14 -5.31
C ARG A 19 -9.03 -3.28 -4.17
N LEU A 20 -8.28 -2.27 -3.72
CA LEU A 20 -8.70 -1.38 -2.65
C LEU A 20 -9.91 -0.54 -3.06
N GLU A 21 -9.92 0.02 -4.28
CA GLU A 21 -11.07 0.74 -4.82
C GLU A 21 -12.33 -0.13 -4.83
N ALA A 22 -12.22 -1.38 -5.28
CA ALA A 22 -13.35 -2.29 -5.32
C ALA A 22 -13.84 -2.73 -3.93
N GLN A 23 -12.94 -2.96 -2.97
CA GLN A 23 -13.30 -3.45 -1.63
C GLN A 23 -13.73 -2.34 -0.67
N LEU A 24 -13.36 -1.08 -0.96
CA LEU A 24 -13.62 0.07 -0.09
C LEU A 24 -14.52 1.11 -0.78
N ALA A 25 -15.21 0.75 -1.86
CA ALA A 25 -16.08 1.64 -2.63
C ALA A 25 -17.19 2.27 -1.77
N ASP A 26 -17.68 1.55 -0.77
CA ASP A 26 -18.74 2.01 0.13
C ASP A 26 -18.24 2.93 1.26
N VAL A 27 -16.92 3.13 1.38
CA VAL A 27 -16.34 4.02 2.38
C VAL A 27 -16.43 5.46 1.91
N ALA A 28 -17.43 6.17 2.41
CA ALA A 28 -17.72 7.55 2.03
C ALA A 28 -16.48 8.47 2.13
N GLY A 29 -16.16 9.13 1.02
CA GLY A 29 -15.09 10.12 0.94
C GLY A 29 -13.67 9.56 0.99
N LEU A 30 -13.47 8.24 1.03
CA LEU A 30 -12.14 7.63 0.93
C LEU A 30 -11.64 7.70 -0.52
N LYS A 31 -10.40 8.16 -0.71
CA LYS A 31 -9.70 8.07 -2.01
C LYS A 31 -8.54 7.10 -1.95
N ILE A 32 -8.33 6.34 -3.02
CA ILE A 32 -7.11 5.56 -3.24
C ILE A 32 -6.24 6.36 -4.20
N LEU A 33 -4.99 6.64 -3.80
CA LEU A 33 -4.08 7.54 -4.50
C LEU A 33 -2.75 6.83 -4.79
N ARG A 34 -2.15 7.17 -5.94
CA ARG A 34 -0.85 6.68 -6.41
C ARG A 34 0.26 7.69 -6.10
N PRO A 35 1.54 7.31 -6.17
CA PRO A 35 2.65 8.23 -5.96
C PRO A 35 2.62 9.44 -6.92
N ALA A 36 2.18 9.24 -8.16
CA ALA A 36 2.02 10.32 -9.13
C ALA A 36 1.01 11.38 -8.68
N ASP A 37 -0.01 10.98 -7.91
CA ASP A 37 -1.03 11.88 -7.37
C ASP A 37 -0.50 12.70 -6.18
N LEU A 38 0.66 12.34 -5.62
CA LEU A 38 1.33 13.07 -4.53
C LEU A 38 2.27 14.17 -5.05
N ALA A 39 2.71 14.11 -6.30
CA ALA A 39 3.67 15.05 -6.86
C ALA A 39 3.07 16.48 -6.88
N GLY A 40 3.58 17.36 -6.00
CA GLY A 40 3.13 18.75 -5.90
C GLY A 40 1.95 19.00 -4.96
N VAL A 41 1.44 17.98 -4.25
CA VAL A 41 0.40 18.17 -3.23
C VAL A 41 1.04 18.63 -1.92
N ALA A 42 0.78 19.87 -1.53
CA ALA A 42 1.11 20.33 -0.19
C ALA A 42 0.28 19.54 0.85
N GLU A 43 0.89 19.11 1.96
CA GLU A 43 0.23 18.32 3.02
C GLU A 43 -1.09 18.94 3.49
N LEU A 44 -1.17 20.28 3.58
CA LEU A 44 -2.38 21.00 3.97
C LEU A 44 -3.53 20.92 2.95
N ALA A 45 -3.23 20.59 1.68
CA ALA A 45 -4.19 20.41 0.60
C ALA A 45 -4.51 18.93 0.32
N GLN A 46 -3.93 18.00 1.10
CA GLN A 46 -4.14 16.58 0.86
C GLN A 46 -5.57 16.16 1.20
N HIS A 47 -6.18 15.39 0.31
CA HIS A 47 -7.48 14.77 0.57
C HIS A 47 -7.39 13.78 1.72
N THR A 48 -8.37 13.81 2.64
CA THR A 48 -8.49 12.82 3.72
C THR A 48 -9.96 12.47 3.98
N PRO A 49 -10.28 11.19 4.26
CA PRO A 49 -9.35 10.06 4.35
C PRO A 49 -8.84 9.63 2.97
N ALA A 50 -7.59 9.17 2.90
CA ALA A 50 -6.99 8.65 1.68
C ALA A 50 -6.03 7.48 1.97
N VAL A 51 -5.88 6.57 1.02
CA VAL A 51 -4.89 5.49 1.06
C VAL A 51 -3.89 5.67 -0.08
N HIS A 52 -2.61 5.70 0.27
CA HIS A 52 -1.52 5.77 -0.69
C HIS A 52 -0.87 4.40 -0.85
N VAL A 53 -0.65 3.98 -2.09
CA VAL A 53 0.07 2.73 -2.41
C VAL A 53 1.44 3.11 -2.95
N LEU A 54 2.51 2.71 -2.25
CA LEU A 54 3.88 3.11 -2.54
C LEU A 54 4.77 1.86 -2.67
N TYR A 55 5.66 1.87 -3.66
CA TYR A 55 6.69 0.83 -3.77
C TYR A 55 7.70 0.95 -2.61
N GLY A 56 7.87 -0.14 -1.87
CA GLY A 56 8.73 -0.23 -0.68
C GLY A 56 10.07 -0.92 -0.94
N GLY A 57 10.44 -1.13 -2.21
CA GLY A 57 11.59 -1.93 -2.60
C GLY A 57 11.29 -3.42 -2.64
N ASP A 58 12.33 -4.24 -2.70
CA ASP A 58 12.23 -5.69 -2.72
C ASP A 58 13.31 -6.36 -1.87
N VAL A 59 13.16 -7.66 -1.69
CA VAL A 59 14.18 -8.54 -1.10
C VAL A 59 14.39 -9.72 -2.03
N VAL A 60 15.61 -9.84 -2.54
CA VAL A 60 16.05 -11.00 -3.33
C VAL A 60 16.39 -12.15 -2.39
N SER A 61 15.89 -13.36 -2.70
CA SER A 61 16.21 -14.55 -1.91
C SER A 61 17.65 -15.02 -2.19
N THR A 62 18.38 -15.43 -1.15
CA THR A 62 19.74 -15.98 -1.26
C THR A 62 19.76 -17.49 -0.97
N PRO A 63 20.56 -18.31 -1.68
CA PRO A 63 21.42 -17.95 -2.83
C PRO A 63 20.60 -17.71 -4.12
N PRO A 64 21.09 -16.86 -5.03
CA PRO A 64 20.32 -16.36 -6.19
C PRO A 64 20.06 -17.37 -7.31
N THR A 65 20.48 -18.62 -7.17
CA THR A 65 20.55 -19.58 -8.28
C THR A 65 19.34 -20.50 -8.34
N VAL A 66 18.24 -19.99 -8.88
CA VAL A 66 17.37 -20.80 -9.73
C VAL A 66 17.72 -20.50 -11.18
N ASP A 67 18.09 -21.54 -11.93
CA ASP A 67 18.29 -21.49 -13.39
C ASP A 67 19.24 -20.39 -13.91
N GLN A 68 20.43 -20.24 -13.29
CA GLN A 68 21.48 -19.30 -13.74
C GLN A 68 21.03 -17.83 -13.92
N GLY A 69 19.97 -17.39 -13.23
CA GLY A 69 19.45 -16.03 -13.32
C GLY A 69 18.32 -15.83 -14.34
N ASN A 70 17.91 -16.90 -15.05
CA ASN A 70 16.74 -16.87 -15.93
C ASN A 70 15.44 -16.65 -15.16
N TYR A 71 15.37 -17.12 -13.91
CA TYR A 71 14.24 -16.92 -13.01
C TYR A 71 14.73 -16.31 -11.72
N GLN A 72 14.13 -15.20 -11.32
CA GLN A 72 14.55 -14.47 -10.12
C GLN A 72 13.34 -14.29 -9.20
N PRO A 73 13.12 -15.23 -8.26
CA PRO A 73 12.10 -15.09 -7.24
C PRO A 73 12.55 -14.06 -6.20
N LEU A 74 11.74 -13.04 -6.02
CA LEU A 74 11.96 -11.97 -5.04
C LEU A 74 10.68 -11.68 -4.29
N ARG A 75 10.78 -10.97 -3.16
CA ARG A 75 9.64 -10.43 -2.44
C ARG A 75 9.57 -8.94 -2.66
N GLN A 76 8.57 -8.47 -3.41
CA GLN A 76 8.30 -7.04 -3.54
C GLN A 76 7.56 -6.55 -2.30
N ARG A 77 7.91 -5.35 -1.84
CA ARG A 77 7.27 -4.66 -0.72
C ARG A 77 6.39 -3.54 -1.22
N TRP A 78 5.20 -3.46 -0.63
CA TRP A 78 4.24 -2.40 -0.91
C TRP A 78 3.80 -1.77 0.41
N LEU A 79 3.99 -0.46 0.52
CA LEU A 79 3.49 0.36 1.61
C LEU A 79 2.09 0.86 1.24
N VAL A 80 1.13 0.54 2.08
CA VAL A 80 -0.26 1.00 1.99
C VAL A 80 -0.48 1.95 3.17
N VAL A 81 -0.44 3.25 2.92
CA VAL A 81 -0.45 4.29 3.95
C VAL A 81 -1.82 4.94 4.02
N LEU A 82 -2.53 4.72 5.11
CA LEU A 82 -3.76 5.44 5.40
C LEU A 82 -3.42 6.83 5.96
N ALA A 83 -3.85 7.87 5.26
CA ALA A 83 -3.85 9.24 5.71
C ALA A 83 -5.24 9.63 6.20
N VAL A 84 -5.35 10.04 7.46
CA VAL A 84 -6.56 10.60 8.05
C VAL A 84 -6.25 11.96 8.64
N ARG A 85 -7.26 12.82 8.71
CA ARG A 85 -7.17 14.11 9.36
C ARG A 85 -8.34 14.28 10.30
N ASN A 86 -8.09 14.75 11.51
CA ASN A 86 -9.16 15.28 12.32
C ASN A 86 -9.40 16.76 11.95
N ALA A 87 -10.52 17.03 11.28
CA ALA A 87 -10.95 18.37 10.88
C ALA A 87 -11.82 19.08 11.93
N THR A 88 -12.17 18.44 13.06
CA THR A 88 -13.02 19.05 14.09
C THR A 88 -12.29 20.18 14.83
N ARG A 89 -12.31 21.35 14.20
CA ARG A 89 -12.05 22.65 14.82
C ARG A 89 -13.27 23.54 14.57
N THR A 90 -14.26 23.36 15.44
CA THR A 90 -15.32 24.34 15.67
C THR A 90 -15.55 24.36 17.19
N GLY A 91 -14.58 24.83 18.00
CA GLY A 91 -14.81 24.95 19.45
C GLY A 91 -13.65 24.87 20.46
N GLY A 92 -12.40 25.17 20.10
CA GLY A 92 -11.34 25.42 21.11
C GLY A 92 -10.79 24.22 21.90
N GLY A 93 -11.21 22.98 21.62
CA GLY A 93 -10.64 21.77 22.21
C GLY A 93 -9.25 21.40 21.65
N GLN A 94 -8.39 20.84 22.49
CA GLN A 94 -7.03 20.42 22.16
C GLN A 94 -7.04 19.23 21.16
N LEU A 95 -6.18 19.28 20.14
CA LEU A 95 -5.97 18.18 19.18
C LEU A 95 -5.43 16.97 19.93
N THR A 96 -6.24 15.95 20.20
CA THR A 96 -5.74 14.71 20.78
C THR A 96 -5.46 13.72 19.65
N GLY A 97 -4.27 13.11 19.66
CA GLY A 97 -3.93 12.04 18.71
C GLY A 97 -4.90 10.84 18.77
N GLN A 98 -5.68 10.74 19.85
CA GLN A 98 -6.69 9.70 20.06
C GLN A 98 -7.79 9.71 18.98
N GLN A 99 -8.35 10.87 18.64
CA GLN A 99 -9.44 10.97 17.65
C GLN A 99 -9.01 10.56 16.24
N VAL A 100 -7.75 10.86 15.90
CA VAL A 100 -7.13 10.42 14.64
C VAL A 100 -7.02 8.89 14.61
N ARG A 101 -6.66 8.26 15.74
CA ARG A 101 -6.59 6.79 15.86
C ARG A 101 -7.96 6.13 15.82
N GLU A 102 -8.97 6.72 16.44
CA GLU A 102 -10.36 6.25 16.41
C GLU A 102 -10.91 6.25 14.98
N SER A 103 -10.57 7.27 14.19
CA SER A 103 -10.94 7.34 12.77
C SER A 103 -10.14 6.35 11.92
N ALA A 104 -8.86 6.14 12.22
CA ALA A 104 -7.99 5.26 11.45
C ALA A 104 -8.27 3.77 11.68
N GLY A 105 -8.59 3.36 12.92
CA GLY A 105 -8.71 1.95 13.31
C GLY A 105 -9.64 1.12 12.41
N PRO A 106 -10.91 1.52 12.24
CA PRO A 106 -11.84 0.80 11.38
C PRO A 106 -11.39 0.72 9.91
N LEU A 107 -10.81 1.81 9.38
CA LEU A 107 -10.31 1.84 8.00
C LEU A 107 -9.10 0.92 7.81
N LEU A 108 -8.17 0.89 8.77
CA LEU A 108 -7.04 -0.04 8.77
C LEU A 108 -7.51 -1.49 8.77
N SER A 109 -8.52 -1.83 9.58
CA SER A 109 -9.11 -3.18 9.59
C SER A 109 -9.70 -3.57 8.24
N GLN A 110 -10.38 -2.65 7.56
CA GLN A 110 -10.94 -2.91 6.23
C GLN A 110 -9.85 -3.06 5.16
N ILE A 111 -8.79 -2.23 5.19
CA ILE A 111 -7.62 -2.39 4.31
C ILE A 111 -6.94 -3.75 4.54
N ILE A 112 -6.78 -4.14 5.80
CA ILE A 112 -6.22 -5.45 6.17
C ILE A 112 -7.08 -6.58 5.60
N ALA A 113 -8.40 -6.51 5.74
CA ALA A 113 -9.31 -7.51 5.21
C ALA A 113 -9.31 -7.56 3.67
N ALA A 114 -9.18 -6.41 3.00
CA ALA A 114 -9.18 -6.32 1.54
C ALA A 114 -7.95 -6.97 0.89
N LEU A 115 -6.79 -6.87 1.55
CA LEU A 115 -5.49 -7.28 1.02
C LEU A 115 -4.93 -8.57 1.61
N GLY A 116 -5.24 -8.90 2.87
CA GLY A 116 -4.66 -10.03 3.57
C GLY A 116 -4.90 -11.36 2.85
N GLY A 117 -3.82 -12.00 2.39
CA GLY A 117 -3.88 -13.28 1.68
C GLY A 117 -4.37 -13.21 0.22
N TRP A 118 -4.80 -12.03 -0.25
CA TRP A 118 -5.23 -11.84 -1.64
C TRP A 118 -4.03 -11.93 -2.59
N ARG A 119 -4.25 -12.53 -3.77
CA ARG A 119 -3.24 -12.69 -4.82
C ARG A 119 -3.48 -11.65 -5.93
N PRO A 120 -2.50 -10.78 -6.23
CA PRO A 120 -2.65 -9.76 -7.28
C PRO A 120 -2.96 -10.33 -8.67
N GLY A 121 -2.37 -11.48 -9.02
CA GLY A 121 -2.58 -12.12 -10.31
C GLY A 121 -1.64 -13.30 -10.52
N GLN A 122 -1.58 -13.80 -11.76
CA GLN A 122 -0.57 -14.79 -12.14
C GLN A 122 0.83 -14.19 -12.02
N GLY A 123 1.81 -15.00 -11.59
CA GLY A 123 3.18 -14.54 -11.33
C GLY A 123 3.39 -13.90 -9.94
N TYR A 124 2.32 -13.73 -9.15
CA TYR A 124 2.37 -13.21 -7.79
C TYR A 124 1.98 -14.23 -6.73
N GLY A 125 2.65 -14.15 -5.57
CA GLY A 125 2.19 -14.79 -4.34
C GLY A 125 1.05 -14.02 -3.66
N PRO A 126 0.43 -14.60 -2.62
CA PRO A 126 -0.51 -13.85 -1.79
C PRO A 126 0.19 -12.70 -1.07
N LEU A 127 -0.51 -11.59 -0.86
CA LEU A 127 -0.02 -10.50 -0.02
C LEU A 127 0.00 -10.93 1.44
N VAL A 128 1.19 -10.88 2.03
CA VAL A 128 1.43 -11.18 3.44
C VAL A 128 1.83 -9.88 4.13
N ARG A 129 1.20 -9.58 5.27
CA ARG A 129 1.53 -8.40 6.06
C ARG A 129 2.85 -8.61 6.79
N VAL A 130 3.75 -7.65 6.71
CA VAL A 130 5.04 -7.64 7.39
C VAL A 130 5.17 -6.40 8.28
N ALA A 131 6.27 -6.30 9.03
CA ALA A 131 6.54 -5.12 9.84
C ALA A 131 6.56 -3.85 8.95
N ALA A 132 5.83 -2.83 9.40
CA ALA A 132 5.76 -1.53 8.76
C ALA A 132 6.44 -0.47 9.64
N PRO A 133 6.84 0.68 9.09
CA PRO A 133 7.27 1.83 9.88
C PRO A 133 6.23 2.23 10.94
N ALA A 134 6.66 2.95 11.97
CA ALA A 134 5.72 3.49 12.95
C ALA A 134 4.81 4.56 12.32
N PRO A 135 3.56 4.73 12.80
CA PRO A 135 2.71 5.84 12.38
C PRO A 135 3.35 7.21 12.62
N ALA A 136 3.09 8.15 11.73
CA ALA A 136 3.55 9.53 11.86
C ALA A 136 2.37 10.48 12.09
N TYR A 137 2.57 11.49 12.93
CA TYR A 137 1.59 12.55 13.18
C TYR A 137 2.21 13.89 12.81
N ARG A 138 1.44 14.73 12.11
CA ARG A 138 1.94 15.98 11.55
C ARG A 138 1.07 17.17 12.01
N PRO A 139 1.63 18.40 12.01
CA PRO A 139 0.85 19.61 12.27
C PRO A 139 -0.41 19.67 11.40
N GLY A 140 -1.48 20.29 11.91
CA GLY A 140 -2.75 20.38 11.18
C GLY A 140 -3.69 19.19 11.36
N GLY A 141 -3.33 18.23 12.22
CA GLY A 141 -4.21 17.13 12.66
C GLY A 141 -4.14 15.88 11.77
N TYR A 142 -3.09 15.74 10.97
CA TYR A 142 -2.87 14.59 10.10
C TYR A 142 -2.21 13.43 10.84
N GLY A 143 -2.68 12.21 10.55
CA GLY A 143 -2.04 10.97 10.94
C GLY A 143 -1.85 10.06 9.73
N TYR A 144 -0.67 9.45 9.66
CA TYR A 144 -0.27 8.52 8.61
C TYR A 144 0.01 7.16 9.23
N PHE A 145 -0.72 6.14 8.77
CA PHE A 145 -0.70 4.80 9.33
C PHE A 145 -0.25 3.82 8.25
N PRO A 146 1.04 3.52 8.16
CA PRO A 146 1.56 2.59 7.17
C PRO A 146 1.22 1.14 7.53
N LEU A 147 0.79 0.39 6.52
CA LEU A 147 0.76 -1.07 6.50
C LEU A 147 1.75 -1.51 5.42
N GLN A 148 2.55 -2.54 5.71
CA GLN A 148 3.49 -3.08 4.73
C GLN A 148 3.10 -4.49 4.36
N TYR A 149 3.09 -4.78 3.07
CA TYR A 149 2.82 -6.09 2.50
C TYR A 149 3.98 -6.55 1.65
N GLU A 150 4.17 -7.86 1.61
CA GLU A 150 5.06 -8.52 0.67
C GLU A 150 4.26 -9.46 -0.23
N THR A 151 4.64 -9.53 -1.51
CA THR A 151 4.23 -10.59 -2.43
C THR A 151 5.47 -11.16 -3.11
N VAL A 152 5.48 -12.48 -3.29
CA VAL A 152 6.51 -13.12 -4.12
C VAL A 152 6.24 -12.73 -5.56
N LEU A 153 7.25 -12.27 -6.26
CA LEU A 153 7.25 -12.01 -7.69
C LEU A 153 8.24 -12.95 -8.37
N LEU A 154 7.81 -13.60 -9.44
CA LEU A 154 8.70 -14.32 -10.34
C LEU A 154 8.97 -13.46 -11.58
N THR A 155 10.20 -12.99 -11.72
CA THR A 155 10.66 -12.35 -12.96
C THR A 155 11.46 -13.34 -13.80
N ARG A 156 11.48 -13.10 -15.11
CA ARG A 156 12.24 -13.89 -16.07
C ARG A 156 13.16 -12.98 -16.88
N ALA A 157 14.41 -13.39 -17.10
CA ALA A 157 15.27 -12.74 -18.07
C ALA A 157 14.66 -12.92 -19.49
N SER A 158 14.54 -11.84 -20.26
CA SER A 158 14.12 -11.93 -21.66
C SER A 158 15.11 -12.82 -22.40
N VAL A 159 14.59 -13.83 -23.09
CA VAL A 159 15.37 -14.63 -24.05
C VAL A 159 14.95 -14.10 -25.41
N ASP A 160 15.87 -13.40 -26.07
CA ASP A 160 15.73 -13.05 -27.49
C ASP A 160 15.69 -14.32 -28.36
#